data_AF-A0A2G5USW0-F1
#
_entry.id   AF-A0A2G5USW0-F1
#
_cell.length_a   1.000
_cell.length_b   1.000
_cell.length_c   1.000
_cell.angle_alpha   90.00
_cell.angle_beta   90.00
_cell.angle_gamma   90.00
#
_symmetry.space_group_name_H-M   'P 1'
#
loop_
_entity.id
_entity.type
_entity.pdbx_description
1 polymer ?
#
loop_
_entity_poly.entity_id
_entity_poly.type
_entity_poly.pdbx_seq_one_letter_code
_entity_poly.pdbx_strand_id
1 'polypeptide(L)'
;MQSLAGLGPITGRFVFPSFCPGIDIKNIEEYLATFPVLKHISMDLDKPEIFCPESKFWQAESIDLTLCINTVPVFLRNFQGRQAFLRCYDRNTLDLIEFMNRWKSGEQCQKLEYLQIGIEFNNLPNDLLNENGVKHIDAIKTPPTHTLPKLSKTEYVPNTTPINSHSYIVRETDNRVASVSIQDKSFCFGVWDKTEEEFLRMVK
;
A
#
# COMPACT_ATOMS: atom_id res chain seq x y z
N MET A 1 6.87 27.55 -20.48
CA MET A 1 5.51 27.00 -20.52
C MET A 1 5.53 25.86 -21.54
N GLN A 2 5.98 24.68 -21.13
CA GLN A 2 6.07 23.50 -22.01
C GLN A 2 4.86 22.60 -21.76
N SER A 3 4.24 22.21 -22.87
CA SER A 3 2.99 21.46 -22.97
C SER A 3 3.08 20.08 -22.32
N LEU A 4 2.17 19.80 -21.39
CA LEU A 4 1.84 18.46 -20.89
C LEU A 4 1.11 17.64 -21.98
N ALA A 5 1.75 17.45 -23.14
CA ALA A 5 1.23 16.63 -24.22
C ALA A 5 1.64 15.17 -23.97
N GLY A 6 0.78 14.45 -23.24
CA GLY A 6 0.92 13.02 -22.95
C GLY A 6 -0.16 12.44 -22.04
N LEU A 7 -0.99 13.29 -21.42
CA LEU A 7 -2.12 12.88 -20.59
C LEU A 7 -3.33 12.53 -21.46
N GLY A 8 -3.32 11.31 -22.02
CA GLY A 8 -4.49 10.75 -22.71
C GLY A 8 -5.57 10.32 -21.70
N PRO A 9 -6.84 10.73 -21.85
CA PRO A 9 -7.93 10.28 -21.00
C PRO A 9 -8.47 8.97 -21.53
N ILE A 10 -7.89 7.83 -21.14
CA ILE A 10 -8.55 6.54 -21.35
C ILE A 10 -8.50 5.79 -20.02
N THR A 11 -9.57 5.96 -19.23
CA THR A 11 -9.94 5.22 -18.00
C THR A 11 -9.44 5.67 -16.62
N GLY A 12 -8.92 6.90 -16.45
CA GLY A 12 -8.57 7.43 -15.11
C GLY A 12 -7.29 6.81 -14.52
N ARG A 13 -6.35 6.46 -15.41
CA ARG A 13 -4.99 5.99 -15.12
C ARG A 13 -4.02 7.13 -15.41
N PHE A 14 -3.18 7.46 -14.44
CA PHE A 14 -2.13 8.47 -14.59
C PHE A 14 -0.77 7.80 -14.45
N VAL A 15 0.13 8.02 -15.41
CA VAL A 15 1.51 7.54 -15.39
C VAL A 15 2.40 8.75 -15.63
N PHE A 16 3.23 9.10 -14.66
CA PHE A 16 4.26 10.14 -14.82
C PHE A 16 5.58 9.47 -15.22
N PRO A 17 6.26 9.91 -16.31
CA PRO A 17 7.50 9.29 -16.77
C PRO A 17 8.67 9.51 -15.80
N SER A 18 9.58 8.53 -15.77
CA SER A 18 10.60 8.28 -14.74
C SER A 18 11.83 9.18 -14.73
N PHE A 19 11.83 10.32 -15.41
CA PHE A 19 12.95 11.28 -15.35
C PHE A 19 12.43 12.67 -15.71
N CYS A 20 11.92 13.40 -14.72
CA CYS A 20 11.61 14.82 -14.87
C CYS A 20 12.18 15.57 -13.67
N PRO A 21 13.38 16.16 -13.77
CA PRO A 21 13.83 17.11 -12.77
C PRO A 21 12.83 18.27 -12.72
N GLY A 22 12.04 18.34 -11.64
CA GLY A 22 11.03 19.38 -11.44
C GLY A 22 9.58 18.93 -11.67
N ILE A 23 9.18 17.77 -11.13
CA ILE A 23 7.74 17.54 -10.89
C ILE A 23 7.23 18.69 -10.02
N ASP A 24 6.40 19.54 -10.60
CA ASP A 24 5.71 20.62 -9.89
C ASP A 24 4.47 20.02 -9.22
N ILE A 25 4.60 19.68 -7.93
CA ILE A 25 3.52 19.10 -7.13
C ILE A 25 2.27 19.99 -7.19
N LYS A 26 2.42 21.31 -7.24
CA LYS A 26 1.29 22.23 -7.30
C LYS A 26 0.48 22.05 -8.58
N ASN A 27 1.14 21.92 -9.73
CA ASN A 27 0.45 21.66 -11.00
C ASN A 27 -0.22 20.28 -11.00
N ILE A 28 0.42 19.27 -10.38
CA ILE A 28 -0.20 17.95 -10.23
C ILE A 28 -1.43 18.05 -9.33
N GLU A 29 -1.37 18.78 -8.21
CA GLU A 29 -2.51 18.95 -7.31
C GLU A 29 -3.68 19.66 -7.98
N GLU A 30 -3.42 20.78 -8.68
CA GLU A 30 -4.44 21.49 -9.44
C GLU A 30 -5.08 20.58 -10.48
N TYR A 31 -4.29 19.74 -11.16
CA TYR A 31 -4.79 18.77 -12.13
C TYR A 31 -5.61 17.65 -11.47
N LEU A 32 -5.10 17.02 -10.40
CA LEU A 32 -5.81 15.98 -9.66
C LEU A 32 -7.13 16.51 -9.08
N ALA A 33 -7.17 17.77 -8.66
CA ALA A 33 -8.37 18.44 -8.16
C ALA A 33 -9.51 18.49 -9.18
N THR A 34 -9.23 18.43 -10.49
CA THR A 34 -10.25 18.42 -11.55
C THR A 34 -11.06 17.11 -11.64
N PHE A 35 -10.58 16.01 -11.04
CA PHE A 35 -11.23 14.70 -11.15
C PHE A 35 -12.12 14.40 -9.94
N PRO A 36 -13.35 13.89 -10.12
CA PRO A 36 -14.24 13.53 -9.01
C PRO A 36 -13.76 12.28 -8.25
N VAL A 37 -13.23 11.28 -8.97
CA VAL A 37 -12.69 10.04 -8.40
C VAL A 37 -11.45 9.62 -9.20
N LEU A 38 -10.34 9.38 -8.51
CA LEU A 38 -9.10 8.89 -9.10
C LEU A 38 -9.02 7.38 -8.88
N LYS A 39 -9.08 6.60 -9.96
CA LYS A 39 -9.04 5.14 -9.87
C LYS A 39 -7.64 4.62 -9.62
N HIS A 40 -6.67 5.11 -10.40
CA HIS A 40 -5.29 4.66 -10.26
C HIS A 40 -4.28 5.76 -10.57
N ILE A 41 -3.30 5.94 -9.68
CA ILE A 41 -2.16 6.83 -9.87
C ILE A 41 -0.89 6.00 -9.89
N SER A 42 -0.04 6.24 -10.88
CA SER A 42 1.31 5.69 -10.95
C SER A 42 2.30 6.83 -11.17
N MET A 43 3.28 6.96 -10.28
CA MET A 43 4.26 8.03 -10.36
C MET A 43 5.57 7.69 -9.65
N ASP A 44 6.65 8.31 -10.12
CA ASP A 44 7.93 8.30 -9.44
C ASP A 44 8.09 9.63 -8.69
N LEU A 45 8.45 9.55 -7.41
CA LEU A 45 8.65 10.69 -6.52
C LEU A 45 10.12 10.80 -6.14
N ASP A 46 10.79 11.78 -6.76
CA ASP A 46 12.21 12.06 -6.53
C ASP A 46 12.47 13.02 -5.37
N LYS A 47 11.42 13.70 -4.86
CA LYS A 47 11.51 14.70 -3.80
C LYS A 47 10.45 14.49 -2.71
N PRO A 48 10.73 14.95 -1.47
CA PRO A 48 9.79 14.80 -0.35
C PRO A 48 8.67 15.82 -0.41
N GLU A 49 8.46 16.49 -1.55
CA GLU A 49 7.40 17.49 -1.66
C GLU A 49 6.06 16.78 -1.44
N ILE A 50 5.47 17.08 -0.29
CA ILE A 50 4.29 16.39 0.23
C ILE A 50 3.08 17.04 -0.42
N PHE A 51 2.25 16.23 -1.07
CA PHE A 51 0.89 16.64 -1.42
C PHE A 51 0.17 17.17 -0.17
N CYS A 52 -0.60 18.24 -0.29
CA CYS A 52 -1.44 18.75 0.79
C CYS A 52 -2.27 17.60 1.40
N PRO A 53 -2.52 17.60 2.71
CA PRO A 53 -3.30 16.53 3.37
C PRO A 53 -4.69 16.31 2.74
N GLU A 54 -5.28 17.37 2.18
CA GLU A 54 -6.58 17.36 1.50
C GLU A 54 -6.50 16.93 0.03
N SER A 55 -5.30 16.66 -0.48
CA SER A 55 -5.08 16.29 -1.87
C SER A 55 -5.86 15.04 -2.26
N LYS A 56 -6.46 15.07 -3.45
CA LYS A 56 -7.14 13.90 -4.03
C LYS A 56 -6.18 12.75 -4.30
N PHE A 57 -4.87 13.02 -4.32
CA PHE A 57 -3.83 11.99 -4.36
C PHE A 57 -4.06 10.91 -3.30
N TRP A 58 -4.29 11.31 -2.04
CA TRP A 58 -4.49 10.38 -0.92
C TRP A 58 -5.78 9.56 -1.01
N GLN A 59 -6.74 10.02 -1.81
CA GLN A 59 -8.07 9.42 -1.95
C GLN A 59 -8.18 8.48 -3.16
N ALA A 60 -7.11 8.34 -3.95
CA ALA A 60 -7.12 7.44 -5.10
C ALA A 60 -7.37 6.00 -4.66
N GLU A 61 -8.18 5.24 -5.42
CA GLU A 61 -8.47 3.85 -5.06
C GLU A 61 -7.22 2.98 -5.07
N SER A 62 -6.29 3.24 -6.00
CA SER A 62 -5.02 2.53 -6.07
C SER A 62 -3.86 3.42 -6.45
N ILE A 63 -2.70 3.13 -5.86
CA ILE A 63 -1.46 3.86 -6.12
C ILE A 63 -0.29 2.88 -6.35
N ASP A 64 0.55 3.16 -7.35
CA ASP A 64 1.87 2.53 -7.56
C ASP A 64 2.95 3.64 -7.54
N LEU A 65 3.79 3.68 -6.50
CA LEU A 65 4.86 4.67 -6.35
C LEU A 65 6.24 4.03 -6.39
N THR A 66 7.16 4.71 -7.07
CA THR A 66 8.59 4.58 -6.79
C THR A 66 9.03 5.76 -5.93
N LEU A 67 9.55 5.48 -4.74
CA LEU A 67 9.96 6.46 -3.74
C LEU A 67 11.48 6.44 -3.62
N CYS A 68 12.14 7.45 -4.20
CA CYS A 68 13.61 7.60 -4.19
C CYS A 68 14.17 8.02 -2.82
N ILE A 69 13.29 8.33 -1.86
CA ILE A 69 13.59 8.83 -0.51
C ILE A 69 12.54 8.33 0.48
N ASN A 70 12.83 8.41 1.79
CA ASN A 70 11.93 7.92 2.83
C ASN A 70 10.68 8.80 3.04
N THR A 71 9.66 8.54 2.24
CA THR A 71 8.33 9.14 2.34
C THR A 71 7.25 8.13 2.70
N VAL A 72 7.65 6.87 2.92
CA VAL A 72 6.77 5.77 3.33
C VAL A 72 5.94 6.13 4.57
N PRO A 73 6.51 6.64 5.69
CA PRO A 73 5.70 6.99 6.85
C PRO A 73 4.67 8.10 6.56
N VAL A 74 5.03 9.10 5.75
CA VAL A 74 4.09 10.16 5.34
C VAL A 74 2.98 9.57 4.47
N PHE A 75 3.33 8.67 3.55
CA PHE A 75 2.34 8.01 2.69
C PHE A 75 1.36 7.17 3.52
N LEU A 76 1.88 6.30 4.39
CA LEU A 76 1.07 5.42 5.24
C LEU A 76 0.15 6.22 6.18
N ARG A 77 0.55 7.44 6.56
CA ARG A 77 -0.22 8.38 7.38
C ARG A 77 -1.34 9.13 6.67
N ASN A 78 -1.35 9.19 5.34
CA ASN A 78 -2.34 9.98 4.63
C ASN A 78 -3.20 9.14 3.68
N PHE A 79 -2.69 8.00 3.20
CA PHE A 79 -3.40 7.19 2.21
C PHE A 79 -4.75 6.67 2.72
N GLN A 80 -5.78 6.84 1.89
CA GLN A 80 -7.17 6.46 2.17
C GLN A 80 -7.75 5.48 1.15
N GLY A 81 -6.92 5.02 0.20
CA GLY A 81 -7.34 4.12 -0.86
C GLY A 81 -7.39 2.65 -0.45
N ARG A 82 -7.55 1.78 -1.46
CA ARG A 82 -7.73 0.34 -1.32
C ARG A 82 -6.45 -0.44 -1.59
N GLN A 83 -5.66 -0.03 -2.58
CA GLN A 83 -4.44 -0.76 -2.96
C GLN A 83 -3.22 0.15 -3.10
N ALA A 84 -2.12 -0.16 -2.45
CA ALA A 84 -0.87 0.58 -2.57
C ALA A 84 0.31 -0.35 -2.88
N PHE A 85 1.11 0.04 -3.87
CA PHE A 85 2.37 -0.62 -4.24
C PHE A 85 3.47 0.41 -4.17
N LEU A 86 4.40 0.25 -3.22
CA LEU A 86 5.50 1.19 -3.00
C LEU A 86 6.81 0.46 -3.31
N ARG A 87 7.68 1.07 -4.09
CA ARG A 87 9.09 0.65 -4.23
C ARG A 87 9.93 1.70 -3.51
N CYS A 88 10.57 1.33 -2.41
CA CYS A 88 11.38 2.25 -1.63
C CYS A 88 12.82 1.75 -1.54
N TYR A 89 13.76 2.70 -1.60
CA TYR A 89 15.19 2.45 -1.44
C TYR A 89 15.70 2.64 0.00
N ASP A 90 14.84 3.08 0.94
CA ASP A 90 15.22 3.29 2.35
C ASP A 90 14.79 2.15 3.30
N ARG A 91 15.43 2.11 4.48
CA ARG A 91 15.66 0.94 5.32
C ARG A 91 14.96 0.96 6.69
N ASN A 92 13.96 1.81 6.91
CA ASN A 92 13.39 1.98 8.25
C ASN A 92 12.17 1.10 8.54
N THR A 93 12.33 0.13 9.44
CA THR A 93 11.27 -0.83 9.82
C THR A 93 10.33 -0.28 10.90
N LEU A 94 10.73 0.76 11.63
CA LEU A 94 9.89 1.43 12.63
C LEU A 94 8.61 2.00 12.01
N ASP A 95 8.67 2.42 10.76
CA ASP A 95 7.53 2.98 10.04
C ASP A 95 6.45 1.92 9.76
N LEU A 96 6.85 0.64 9.61
CA LEU A 96 5.93 -0.49 9.41
C LEU A 96 5.23 -0.88 10.70
N ILE A 97 5.97 -0.87 11.82
CA ILE A 97 5.45 -1.13 13.17
C ILE A 97 4.37 -0.13 13.52
N GLU A 98 4.68 1.16 13.34
CA GLU A 98 3.73 2.24 13.63
C GLU A 98 2.47 2.11 12.76
N PHE A 99 2.65 1.80 11.48
CA PHE A 99 1.53 1.54 10.57
C PHE A 99 0.65 0.37 11.06
N MET A 100 1.25 -0.77 11.42
CA MET A 100 0.50 -1.94 11.89
C MET A 100 -0.31 -1.62 13.16
N ASN A 101 0.29 -0.90 14.11
CA ASN A 101 -0.38 -0.49 15.34
C ASN A 101 -1.56 0.45 15.08
N ARG A 102 -1.39 1.45 14.22
CA ARG A 102 -2.48 2.39 13.83
C ARG A 102 -3.59 1.71 13.04
N TRP A 103 -3.25 0.78 12.15
CA TRP A 103 -4.25 0.00 11.43
C TRP A 103 -5.02 -0.90 12.40
N LYS A 104 -4.32 -1.54 13.34
CA LYS A 104 -4.91 -2.39 14.38
C LYS A 104 -5.88 -1.62 15.27
N SER A 105 -5.53 -0.41 15.71
CA SER A 105 -6.44 0.44 16.50
C SER A 105 -7.58 1.05 15.68
N GLY A 106 -7.56 0.90 14.35
CA GLY A 106 -8.57 1.45 13.44
C GLY A 106 -8.43 2.95 13.17
N GLU A 107 -7.32 3.57 13.58
CA GLU A 107 -7.02 4.99 13.36
C GLU A 107 -6.75 5.33 11.89
N GLN A 108 -6.31 4.35 11.09
CA GLN A 108 -5.75 4.58 9.76
C GLN A 108 -6.14 3.51 8.75
N CYS A 109 -6.16 3.88 7.46
CA CYS A 109 -6.18 2.94 6.33
C CYS A 109 -7.38 1.98 6.38
N GLN A 110 -8.55 2.50 6.78
CA GLN A 110 -9.74 1.69 7.01
C GLN A 110 -10.24 0.95 5.76
N LYS A 111 -10.06 1.58 4.58
CA LYS A 111 -10.43 1.08 3.26
C LYS A 111 -9.34 0.21 2.60
N LEU A 112 -8.17 0.09 3.22
CA LEU A 112 -7.04 -0.64 2.67
C LEU A 112 -7.41 -2.12 2.53
N GLU A 113 -7.11 -2.67 1.36
CA GLU A 113 -7.29 -4.08 1.00
C GLU A 113 -5.94 -4.75 0.75
N TYR A 114 -4.97 -4.01 0.21
CA TYR A 114 -3.65 -4.53 -0.12
C TYR A 114 -2.56 -3.45 -0.05
N LEU A 115 -1.46 -3.74 0.63
CA LEU A 115 -0.26 -2.93 0.65
C LEU A 115 0.95 -3.83 0.38
N GLN A 116 1.76 -3.44 -0.59
CA GLN A 116 3.07 -4.03 -0.83
C GLN A 116 4.12 -2.94 -0.83
N ILE A 117 5.17 -3.14 -0.04
CA ILE A 117 6.33 -2.24 0.03
C ILE A 117 7.55 -3.07 -0.33
N GLY A 118 8.12 -2.83 -1.51
CA GLY A 118 9.43 -3.35 -1.87
C GLY A 118 10.51 -2.65 -1.04
N ILE A 119 11.35 -3.44 -0.38
CA ILE A 119 12.39 -3.00 0.53
C ILE A 119 13.70 -3.64 0.06
N GLU A 120 14.70 -2.86 -0.36
CA GLU A 120 16.00 -3.42 -0.73
C GLU A 120 16.75 -3.93 0.53
N PHE A 121 16.63 -5.22 0.85
CA PHE A 121 17.15 -5.77 2.11
C PHE A 121 18.60 -6.25 2.10
N ASN A 122 19.20 -6.13 3.30
CA ASN A 122 19.93 -7.23 3.96
C ASN A 122 19.45 -7.57 5.40
N ASN A 123 18.75 -6.69 6.14
CA ASN A 123 18.37 -6.96 7.54
C ASN A 123 16.94 -6.48 7.87
N LEU A 124 15.90 -7.25 7.57
CA LEU A 124 14.63 -7.03 8.24
C LEU A 124 14.69 -7.70 9.61
N PRO A 125 14.36 -7.01 10.71
CA PRO A 125 14.27 -7.65 12.02
C PRO A 125 13.18 -8.71 11.97
N ASN A 126 13.53 -9.96 12.30
CA ASN A 126 12.55 -11.02 12.59
C ASN A 126 11.52 -10.55 13.63
N ASP A 127 11.88 -9.54 14.42
CA ASP A 127 11.05 -8.94 15.46
C ASP A 127 9.79 -8.26 14.92
N LEU A 128 9.76 -7.79 13.65
CA LEU A 128 8.57 -7.13 13.07
C LEU A 128 7.32 -8.01 13.18
N LEU A 129 7.48 -9.33 13.00
CA LEU A 129 6.39 -10.31 13.09
C LEU A 129 6.21 -10.91 14.49
N ASN A 130 7.14 -10.65 15.41
CA ASN A 130 7.06 -11.07 16.81
C ASN A 130 6.53 -9.94 17.72
N GLU A 131 6.16 -8.81 17.12
CA GLU A 131 5.71 -7.63 17.83
C GLU A 131 4.27 -7.74 18.34
N ASN A 132 3.98 -6.86 19.30
CA ASN A 132 2.76 -6.87 20.08
C ASN A 132 1.51 -6.75 19.19
N GLY A 133 0.73 -7.83 19.11
CA GLY A 133 -0.55 -7.86 18.38
C GLY A 133 -0.55 -8.69 17.09
N VAL A 134 0.60 -9.19 16.65
CA VAL A 134 0.66 -10.23 15.62
C VAL A 134 0.28 -11.57 16.24
N LYS A 135 -0.71 -12.23 15.63
CA LYS A 135 -1.14 -13.59 15.95
C LYS A 135 -0.59 -14.55 14.91
N HIS A 136 -0.41 -15.81 15.32
CA HIS A 136 0.09 -16.87 14.44
C HIS A 136 -0.92 -17.99 14.28
N ILE A 137 -1.11 -18.41 13.03
CA ILE A 137 -1.70 -19.69 12.68
C ILE A 137 -0.68 -20.77 13.00
N ASP A 138 -1.16 -21.87 13.59
CA ASP A 138 -0.35 -23.06 13.87
C ASP A 138 0.52 -23.45 12.66
N ALA A 139 1.81 -23.68 12.89
CA ALA A 139 2.80 -23.97 11.86
C ALA A 139 2.46 -25.23 11.03
N ILE A 140 1.67 -26.16 11.58
CA ILE A 140 1.26 -27.37 10.85
C ILE A 140 0.07 -27.15 9.91
N LYS A 141 -0.67 -26.05 10.09
CA LYS A 141 -1.86 -25.74 9.30
C LYS A 141 -1.52 -24.95 8.06
N THR A 142 -2.32 -25.06 7.02
CA THR A 142 -2.16 -24.27 5.80
C THR A 142 -2.93 -22.95 5.92
N PRO A 143 -2.25 -21.78 5.86
CA PRO A 143 -2.95 -20.50 5.87
C PRO A 143 -3.78 -20.28 4.60
N PRO A 144 -4.85 -19.50 4.68
CA PRO A 144 -5.53 -19.03 3.48
C PRO A 144 -4.61 -18.09 2.67
N THR A 145 -4.73 -18.14 1.35
CA THR A 145 -3.96 -17.28 0.45
C THR A 145 -4.76 -16.04 0.09
N HIS A 146 -4.27 -14.86 0.46
CA HIS A 146 -4.86 -13.58 0.06
C HIS A 146 -4.37 -13.20 -1.33
N THR A 147 -5.30 -12.93 -2.24
CA THR A 147 -5.02 -12.38 -3.57
C THR A 147 -6.25 -11.61 -4.04
N LEU A 148 -6.04 -10.49 -4.73
CA LEU A 148 -7.10 -9.63 -5.23
C LEU A 148 -6.79 -9.20 -6.67
N PRO A 149 -7.81 -8.92 -7.50
CA PRO A 149 -7.58 -8.22 -8.76
C PRO A 149 -6.88 -6.87 -8.50
N LYS A 150 -5.85 -6.55 -9.29
CA LYS A 150 -5.25 -5.22 -9.23
C LYS A 150 -6.24 -4.19 -9.76
N LEU A 151 -6.43 -3.12 -9.01
CA LEU A 151 -7.19 -1.96 -9.47
C LEU A 151 -6.42 -1.18 -10.54
N SER A 152 -5.10 -1.36 -10.61
CA SER A 152 -4.29 -0.95 -11.75
C SER A 152 -4.54 -1.89 -12.93
N LYS A 153 -5.08 -1.35 -14.02
CA LYS A 153 -5.26 -2.09 -15.29
C LYS A 153 -3.92 -2.26 -16.01
N THR A 154 -3.01 -3.04 -15.44
CA THR A 154 -1.81 -3.50 -16.15
C THR A 154 -2.10 -4.90 -16.70
N GLU A 155 -2.09 -5.04 -18.03
CA GLU A 155 -2.56 -6.27 -18.72
C GLU A 155 -1.74 -7.52 -18.40
N TYR A 156 -0.51 -7.35 -17.88
CA TYR A 156 0.44 -8.43 -17.69
C TYR A 156 0.31 -9.18 -16.35
N VAL A 157 -0.23 -8.54 -15.30
CA VAL A 157 -0.35 -9.15 -13.97
C VAL A 157 -1.69 -8.76 -13.35
N PRO A 158 -2.76 -9.56 -13.56
CA PRO A 158 -4.13 -9.15 -13.24
C PRO A 158 -4.42 -9.14 -11.73
N ASN A 159 -3.64 -9.87 -10.93
CA ASN A 159 -3.86 -10.02 -9.49
C ASN A 159 -2.66 -9.52 -8.68
N THR A 160 -2.91 -9.17 -7.42
CA THR A 160 -1.88 -8.88 -6.43
C THR A 160 -1.01 -10.11 -6.18
N THR A 161 0.24 -9.87 -5.77
CA THR A 161 1.14 -10.96 -5.37
C THR A 161 0.49 -11.73 -4.21
N PRO A 162 0.33 -13.06 -4.32
CA PRO A 162 -0.33 -13.85 -3.30
C PRO A 162 0.35 -13.71 -1.94
N ILE A 163 -0.44 -13.58 -0.87
CA ILE A 163 0.04 -13.60 0.51
C ILE A 163 -0.42 -14.89 1.16
N ASN A 164 0.52 -15.81 1.39
CA ASN A 164 0.31 -17.00 2.19
C ASN A 164 1.11 -16.84 3.48
N SER A 165 0.45 -16.36 4.54
CA SER A 165 1.11 -16.02 5.79
C SER A 165 0.47 -16.70 6.99
N HIS A 166 1.30 -17.26 7.86
CA HIS A 166 0.89 -17.69 9.19
C HIS A 166 0.70 -16.50 10.14
N SER A 167 1.26 -15.34 9.84
CA SER A 167 1.16 -14.15 10.68
C SER A 167 0.01 -13.26 10.25
N TYR A 168 -0.82 -12.86 11.21
CA TYR A 168 -1.96 -11.98 10.97
C TYR A 168 -2.22 -11.03 12.14
N ILE A 169 -2.92 -9.92 11.88
CA ILE A 169 -3.32 -8.93 12.86
C ILE A 169 -4.84 -8.78 12.78
N VAL A 170 -5.47 -8.51 13.93
CA VAL A 170 -6.92 -8.29 14.03
C VAL A 170 -7.17 -6.85 14.42
N ARG A 171 -7.97 -6.14 13.62
CA ARG A 171 -8.35 -4.76 13.87
C ARG A 171 -9.39 -4.69 14.99
N GLU A 172 -9.12 -3.85 15.98
CA GLU A 172 -9.88 -3.76 17.23
C GLU A 172 -11.28 -3.15 17.02
N THR A 173 -11.43 -2.27 16.03
CA THR A 173 -12.68 -1.53 15.81
C THR A 173 -13.78 -2.34 15.12
N ASP A 174 -13.42 -3.31 14.27
CA ASP A 174 -14.40 -4.07 13.47
C ASP A 174 -14.04 -5.55 13.26
N ASN A 175 -13.07 -6.05 14.02
CA ASN A 175 -12.61 -7.45 14.01
C ASN A 175 -12.08 -7.94 12.65
N ARG A 176 -11.73 -7.03 11.72
CA ARG A 176 -11.17 -7.42 10.42
C ARG A 176 -9.74 -7.94 10.56
N VAL A 177 -9.42 -8.92 9.72
CA VAL A 177 -8.08 -9.53 9.71
C VAL A 177 -7.20 -8.95 8.61
N ALA A 178 -5.92 -8.77 8.90
CA ALA A 178 -4.90 -8.58 7.89
C ALA A 178 -3.82 -9.66 8.00
N SER A 179 -3.51 -10.35 6.90
CA SER A 179 -2.32 -11.18 6.80
C SER A 179 -1.09 -10.31 6.58
N VAL A 180 -0.04 -10.53 7.37
CA VAL A 180 1.22 -9.79 7.30
C VAL A 180 2.34 -10.74 6.95
N SER A 181 3.15 -10.42 5.96
CA SER A 181 4.28 -11.27 5.56
C SER A 181 5.43 -10.45 5.01
N ILE A 182 6.60 -11.08 5.03
CA ILE A 182 7.79 -10.58 4.35
C ILE A 182 8.18 -11.66 3.34
N GLN A 183 8.12 -11.31 2.07
CA GLN A 183 8.37 -12.25 0.96
C GLN A 183 9.21 -11.54 -0.10
N ASP A 184 10.24 -12.20 -0.64
CA ASP A 184 11.04 -11.71 -1.79
C ASP A 184 11.41 -10.23 -1.71
N LYS A 185 11.90 -9.84 -0.53
CA LYS A 185 12.28 -8.47 -0.20
C LYS A 185 11.14 -7.44 -0.21
N SER A 186 9.91 -7.88 0.05
CA SER A 186 8.75 -7.01 0.18
C SER A 186 8.04 -7.25 1.50
N PHE A 187 7.63 -6.17 2.16
CA PHE A 187 6.59 -6.23 3.17
C PHE A 187 5.22 -6.27 2.47
N CYS A 188 4.41 -7.26 2.81
CA CYS A 188 3.10 -7.47 2.22
C CYS A 188 2.04 -7.54 3.32
N PHE A 189 0.97 -6.78 3.13
CA PHE A 189 -0.14 -6.63 4.06
C PHE A 189 -1.46 -6.75 3.31
N GLY A 190 -2.20 -7.84 3.54
CA GLY A 190 -3.45 -8.16 2.84
C GLY A 190 -4.62 -8.17 3.81
N VAL A 191 -5.57 -7.26 3.62
CA VAL A 191 -6.75 -7.15 4.49
C VAL A 191 -7.87 -8.03 3.93
N TRP A 192 -8.42 -8.87 4.81
CA TRP A 192 -9.55 -9.73 4.53
C TRP A 192 -10.86 -9.01 4.88
N ASP A 193 -11.85 -9.13 3.99
CA ASP A 193 -13.24 -8.78 4.32
C ASP A 193 -13.91 -9.91 5.12
N LYS A 194 -13.28 -10.24 6.25
CA LYS A 194 -13.62 -11.35 7.15
C LYS A 194 -13.30 -10.95 8.58
N THR A 195 -14.16 -11.37 9.51
CA THR A 195 -13.82 -11.33 10.94
C THR A 195 -12.74 -12.36 11.26
N GLU A 196 -12.12 -12.27 12.45
CA GLU A 196 -11.14 -13.28 12.89
C GLU A 196 -11.70 -14.70 12.86
N GLU A 197 -12.93 -14.91 13.33
CA GLU A 197 -13.55 -16.23 13.33
C GLU A 197 -13.76 -16.79 11.92
N GLU A 198 -14.22 -15.94 11.00
CA GLU A 198 -14.42 -16.33 9.60
C GLU A 198 -13.09 -16.62 8.90
N PHE A 199 -12.05 -15.81 9.16
CA PHE A 199 -10.71 -16.03 8.65
C PHE A 199 -10.13 -17.36 9.14
N LEU A 200 -10.26 -17.67 10.43
CA LEU A 200 -9.75 -18.90 11.01
C LEU A 200 -10.46 -20.16 10.49
N ARG A 201 -11.72 -20.06 10.04
CA ARG A 201 -12.43 -21.16 9.36
C ARG A 201 -11.86 -21.47 7.97
N MET A 202 -11.08 -20.56 7.37
CA MET A 202 -10.44 -20.78 6.07
C MET A 202 -9.12 -21.54 6.18
N VAL A 203 -8.54 -21.61 7.38
CA VAL A 203 -7.30 -22.35 7.67
C VAL A 203 -7.56 -23.85 7.55
N LYS A 204 -6.67 -24.58 6.86
CA LYS A 204 -6.81 -26.02 6.60
C LYS A 204 -5.82 -26.85 7.40
#